data_AF-A0AAD4LVC8-F1
#
_entry.id   AF-A0AAD4LVC8-F1
#
_cell.length_a   1.000
_cell.length_b   1.000
_cell.length_c   1.000
_cell.angle_alpha   90.00
_cell.angle_beta   90.00
_cell.angle_gamma   90.00
#
_symmetry.space_group_name_H-M   'P 1'
#
loop_
_entity.id
_entity.type
_entity.pdbx_description
1 polymer ?
#
loop_
_entity_poly.entity_id
_entity_poly.type
_entity_poly.pdbx_seq_one_letter_code
_entity_poly.pdbx_strand_id
1 'polypeptide(L)'
;MAHFDIFREELAIKYPAYGHALWEPSPGKLYDAIEVGDVGYIREGKFHRLFNALLPGDHDSHRNFGVPEYHEPLKPKMSKHIDSGTLSPNDLCSGAVTVTSGGLDVLATGPVGAAQVSFSCSRRQGAILSLPVQAQRQDTVARGEFGRWIVKHINLWFAFTQELGLGLNRMEDIILVTGFHRARSWANIAFSEGSGGARVSFGVRVSGTSGTNVEWKYSREDIQGVVLNLGPSGQNLPEDQCIFVRGFRVTRFIRILPRLRGAAGPAPLPDGHEPEPDAQLVSVPAGTNYQDPLRTLLEYIAEVGTPWEIFCATVVGMN
;
A
#
# COMPACT_ATOMS: atom_id res chain seq x y z
N MET A 1 5.89 -14.04 -10.38
CA MET A 1 5.54 -12.91 -9.48
C MET A 1 5.09 -13.49 -8.15
N ALA A 2 5.47 -12.88 -7.03
CA ALA A 2 5.04 -13.38 -5.72
C ALA A 2 3.54 -13.12 -5.49
N HIS A 3 2.90 -13.91 -4.64
CA HIS A 3 1.46 -13.80 -4.37
C HIS A 3 1.07 -12.43 -3.78
N PHE A 4 1.92 -11.84 -2.93
CA PHE A 4 1.68 -10.51 -2.36
C PHE A 4 1.79 -9.40 -3.41
N ASP A 5 2.64 -9.55 -4.43
CA ASP A 5 2.74 -8.60 -5.54
C ASP A 5 1.48 -8.66 -6.41
N ILE A 6 1.02 -9.88 -6.76
CA ILE A 6 -0.25 -10.10 -7.47
C ILE A 6 -1.40 -9.47 -6.70
N PHE A 7 -1.50 -9.77 -5.41
CA PHE A 7 -2.57 -9.27 -4.55
C PHE A 7 -2.63 -7.75 -4.53
N ARG A 8 -1.49 -7.09 -4.29
CA ARG A 8 -1.37 -5.64 -4.30
C ARG A 8 -1.78 -5.05 -5.66
N GLU A 9 -1.22 -5.57 -6.75
CA GLU A 9 -1.39 -4.99 -8.08
C GLU A 9 -2.82 -5.11 -8.58
N GLU A 10 -3.41 -6.29 -8.48
CA GLU A 10 -4.78 -6.56 -8.91
C GLU A 10 -5.82 -5.73 -8.13
N LEU A 11 -5.60 -5.53 -6.82
CA LEU A 11 -6.48 -4.66 -6.02
C LEU A 11 -6.22 -3.18 -6.29
N ALA A 12 -4.98 -2.75 -6.52
CA ALA A 12 -4.66 -1.36 -6.84
C ALA A 12 -5.29 -0.90 -8.16
N ILE A 13 -5.36 -1.79 -9.16
CA ILE A 13 -6.01 -1.49 -10.45
C ILE A 13 -7.50 -1.16 -10.29
N LYS A 14 -8.22 -1.93 -9.45
CA LYS A 14 -9.67 -1.78 -9.30
C LYS A 14 -10.08 -0.83 -8.16
N TYR A 15 -9.28 -0.75 -7.10
CA TYR A 15 -9.56 0.02 -5.88
C TYR A 15 -8.43 1.03 -5.57
N PRO A 16 -7.99 1.87 -6.53
CA PRO A 16 -6.83 2.74 -6.35
C PRO A 16 -6.99 3.74 -5.18
N ALA A 17 -8.23 4.13 -4.85
CA ALA A 17 -8.52 5.05 -3.77
C ALA A 17 -8.28 4.47 -2.36
N TYR A 18 -8.19 3.14 -2.22
CA TYR A 18 -8.02 2.51 -0.90
C TYR A 18 -6.58 2.49 -0.43
N GLY A 19 -5.62 2.68 -1.34
CA GLY A 19 -4.19 2.63 -1.05
C GLY A 19 -3.59 1.24 -1.28
N HIS A 20 -2.41 1.02 -0.69
CA HIS A 20 -1.65 -0.20 -0.85
C HIS A 20 -2.29 -1.32 -0.04
N ALA A 21 -2.74 -2.38 -0.72
CA ALA A 21 -3.29 -3.56 -0.06
C ALA A 21 -2.15 -4.36 0.59
N LEU A 22 -2.29 -4.68 1.89
CA LEU A 22 -1.31 -5.50 2.61
C LEU A 22 -1.73 -6.96 2.55
N TRP A 23 -0.82 -7.82 2.07
CA TRP A 23 -1.01 -9.26 2.07
C TRP A 23 -0.93 -9.83 3.49
N GLU A 24 -0.11 -9.21 4.34
CA GLU A 24 0.02 -9.52 5.77
C GLU A 24 -0.40 -8.31 6.63
N PRO A 25 -1.72 -8.17 6.90
CA PRO A 25 -2.28 -7.12 7.75
C PRO A 25 -1.81 -7.10 9.20
N SER A 26 -1.29 -8.21 9.72
CA SER A 26 -0.99 -8.33 11.15
C SER A 26 0.20 -7.44 11.56
N PRO A 27 0.07 -6.65 12.64
CA PRO A 27 1.20 -5.90 13.18
C PRO A 27 2.27 -6.83 13.79
N GLY A 28 1.94 -8.11 14.02
CA GLY A 28 2.80 -9.07 14.70
C GLY A 28 2.94 -8.74 16.19
N LYS A 29 4.17 -8.59 16.67
CA LYS A 29 4.48 -8.24 18.07
C LYS A 29 5.35 -6.99 18.19
N LEU A 30 5.52 -6.24 17.09
CA LEU A 30 6.47 -5.13 17.00
C LEU A 30 5.82 -3.78 17.33
N TYR A 31 4.50 -3.68 17.21
CA TYR A 31 3.72 -2.49 17.51
C TYR A 31 2.25 -2.91 17.66
N ASP A 32 1.41 -2.03 18.23
CA ASP A 32 0.02 -2.36 18.53
C ASP A 32 -0.87 -2.36 17.28
N ALA A 33 -0.80 -1.29 16.48
CA ALA A 33 -1.51 -1.16 15.21
C ALA A 33 -0.84 -0.10 14.33
N ILE A 34 -1.16 -0.10 13.03
CA ILE A 34 -0.75 1.00 12.14
C ILE A 34 -1.62 2.23 12.42
N GLU A 35 -0.98 3.38 12.56
CA GLU A 35 -1.61 4.67 12.83
C GLU A 35 -1.21 5.74 11.81
N VAL A 36 -2.02 6.82 11.75
CA VAL A 36 -1.65 8.00 10.96
C VAL A 36 -0.39 8.62 11.57
N GLY A 37 0.57 8.99 10.73
CA GLY A 37 1.87 9.50 11.16
C GLY A 37 2.96 8.45 11.27
N ASP A 38 2.62 7.16 11.21
CA ASP A 38 3.64 6.11 11.22
C ASP A 38 4.60 6.25 10.03
N VAL A 39 5.88 6.09 10.32
CA VAL A 39 6.96 6.02 9.33
C VAL A 39 7.47 4.59 9.31
N GLY A 40 7.55 4.00 8.12
CA GLY A 40 7.94 2.61 7.97
C GLY A 40 8.19 2.21 6.53
N TYR A 41 8.25 0.91 6.28
CA TYR A 41 8.44 0.35 4.94
C TYR A 41 7.57 -0.89 4.76
N ILE A 42 7.36 -1.31 3.52
CA ILE A 42 6.64 -2.57 3.22
C ILE A 42 7.64 -3.59 2.69
N ARG A 43 7.60 -4.80 3.25
CA ARG A 43 8.40 -5.94 2.82
C ARG A 43 7.51 -7.18 2.82
N GLU A 44 7.54 -7.94 1.73
CA GLU A 44 6.77 -9.19 1.59
C GLU A 44 5.27 -9.04 1.92
N GLY A 45 4.69 -7.89 1.57
CA GLY A 45 3.27 -7.59 1.80
C GLY A 45 2.91 -7.21 3.25
N LYS A 46 3.89 -7.04 4.13
CA LYS A 46 3.74 -6.56 5.51
C LYS A 46 4.29 -5.14 5.67
N PHE A 47 3.61 -4.31 6.46
CA PHE A 47 4.17 -3.03 6.89
C PHE A 47 5.04 -3.20 8.14
N HIS A 48 6.19 -2.54 8.15
CA HIS A 48 7.13 -2.51 9.26
C HIS A 48 7.26 -1.08 9.77
N ARG A 49 6.62 -0.81 10.91
CA ARG A 49 6.67 0.50 11.59
C ARG A 49 8.05 0.70 12.24
N LEU A 50 8.63 1.88 12.01
CA LEU A 50 9.87 2.33 12.66
C LEU A 50 9.56 3.24 13.84
N PHE A 51 8.83 4.33 13.58
CA PHE A 51 8.41 5.32 14.57
C PHE A 51 7.13 6.04 14.09
N ASN A 52 6.58 6.95 14.88
CA ASN A 52 5.47 7.81 14.45
C ASN A 52 5.90 9.28 14.45
N ALA A 53 5.78 9.93 13.29
CA ALA A 53 6.20 11.31 13.07
C ALA A 53 5.41 12.34 13.88
N LEU A 54 4.23 12.00 14.40
CA LEU A 54 3.40 12.90 15.22
C LEU A 54 3.77 12.87 16.71
N LEU A 55 4.55 11.86 17.13
CA LEU A 55 4.85 11.60 18.54
C LEU A 55 6.23 12.15 18.93
N PRO A 56 6.40 12.56 20.21
CA PRO A 56 7.70 12.98 20.72
C PRO A 56 8.72 11.83 20.68
N GLY A 57 10.01 12.16 20.61
CA GLY A 57 11.08 11.18 20.44
C GLY A 57 11.18 10.17 21.59
N ASP A 58 10.81 10.57 22.80
CA ASP A 58 10.80 9.78 24.03
C ASP A 58 9.52 8.94 24.23
N HIS A 59 8.60 8.95 23.25
CA HIS A 59 7.36 8.19 23.34
C HIS A 59 7.63 6.67 23.40
N ASP A 60 6.90 5.97 24.26
CA ASP A 60 7.09 4.54 24.52
C ASP A 60 6.97 3.65 23.27
N SER A 61 6.15 4.06 22.31
CA SER A 61 5.98 3.35 21.03
C SER A 61 7.22 3.39 20.12
N HIS A 62 8.27 4.16 20.48
CA HIS A 62 9.56 4.21 19.78
C HIS A 62 10.63 3.32 20.43
N ARG A 63 10.34 2.62 21.53
CA ARG A 63 11.35 1.83 22.27
C ARG A 63 12.05 0.74 21.45
N ASN A 64 11.43 0.24 20.39
CA ASN A 64 11.98 -0.85 19.59
C ASN A 64 13.11 -0.40 18.64
N PHE A 65 12.97 0.76 18.01
CA PHE A 65 13.93 1.25 17.01
C PHE A 65 14.52 2.62 17.34
N GLY A 66 13.93 3.36 18.28
CA GLY A 66 14.21 4.77 18.52
C GLY A 66 13.58 5.66 17.46
N VAL A 67 14.17 6.83 17.28
CA VAL A 67 13.83 7.81 16.25
C VAL A 67 15.11 8.31 15.58
N PRO A 68 15.02 8.85 14.35
CA PRO A 68 16.15 9.51 13.69
C PRO A 68 16.78 10.62 14.55
N GLU A 69 18.06 10.91 14.31
CA GLU A 69 18.74 12.05 14.94
C GLU A 69 17.98 13.36 14.66
N TYR A 70 17.90 14.23 15.67
CA TYR A 70 17.16 15.50 15.62
C TYR A 70 15.66 15.35 15.31
N HIS A 71 15.05 14.21 15.64
CA HIS A 71 13.62 14.02 15.47
C HIS A 71 12.80 15.12 16.15
N GLU A 72 11.99 15.80 15.35
CA GLU A 72 10.96 16.72 15.81
C GLU A 72 9.58 16.16 15.43
N PRO A 73 8.56 16.28 16.29
CA PRO A 73 7.21 15.86 15.91
C PRO A 73 6.61 16.78 14.86
N LEU A 74 6.01 16.20 13.82
CA LEU A 74 5.08 16.87 12.94
C LEU A 74 3.87 17.32 13.75
N LYS A 75 3.62 18.64 13.76
CA LYS A 75 2.46 19.25 14.43
C LYS A 75 1.54 19.86 13.38
N PRO A 76 0.49 19.14 12.94
CA PRO A 76 -0.48 19.69 12.00
C PRO A 76 -1.13 20.97 12.57
N LYS A 77 -1.31 21.99 11.73
CA LYS A 77 -1.94 23.26 12.16
C LYS A 77 -3.36 23.05 12.68
N MET A 78 -4.10 22.11 12.09
CA MET A 78 -5.42 21.72 12.56
C MET A 78 -5.29 20.62 13.61
N SER A 79 -5.77 20.90 14.83
CA SER A 79 -5.76 19.90 15.92
C SER A 79 -6.60 18.67 15.55
N LYS A 80 -7.78 18.86 14.96
CA LYS A 80 -8.64 17.80 14.42
C LYS A 80 -8.35 17.55 12.95
N HIS A 81 -7.22 16.90 12.67
CA HIS A 81 -6.80 16.58 11.30
C HIS A 81 -7.10 15.14 10.87
N ILE A 82 -7.73 14.33 11.74
CA ILE A 82 -8.12 12.94 11.46
C ILE A 82 -9.60 12.89 11.12
N ASP A 83 -9.89 12.40 9.91
CA ASP A 83 -11.22 12.01 9.47
C ASP A 83 -11.39 10.50 9.69
N SER A 84 -12.50 10.12 10.31
CA SER A 84 -12.80 8.74 10.67
C SER A 84 -14.03 8.28 9.90
N GLY A 85 -13.95 7.10 9.32
CA GLY A 85 -15.04 6.48 8.60
C GLY A 85 -14.95 4.97 8.72
N THR A 86 -15.72 4.28 7.88
CA THR A 86 -15.73 2.82 7.89
C THR A 86 -15.81 2.27 6.47
N LEU A 87 -15.32 1.06 6.29
CA LEU A 87 -15.48 0.26 5.09
C LEU A 87 -16.45 -0.89 5.42
N SER A 88 -17.59 -0.90 4.74
CA SER A 88 -18.61 -1.93 4.92
C SER A 88 -18.05 -3.32 4.62
N PRO A 89 -18.57 -4.38 5.29
CA PRO A 89 -18.27 -5.76 4.92
C PRO A 89 -18.49 -5.99 3.42
N ASN A 90 -17.51 -6.58 2.73
CA ASN A 90 -17.56 -6.80 1.28
C ASN A 90 -16.45 -7.75 0.81
N ASP A 91 -16.63 -8.28 -0.40
CA ASP A 91 -15.59 -9.01 -1.14
C ASP A 91 -14.99 -8.12 -2.22
N LEU A 92 -13.79 -7.60 -1.96
CA LEU A 92 -13.04 -6.77 -2.89
C LEU A 92 -12.30 -7.68 -3.87
N CYS A 93 -12.93 -7.91 -5.02
CA CYS A 93 -12.43 -8.81 -6.06
C CYS A 93 -11.78 -8.01 -7.18
N SER A 94 -10.60 -8.41 -7.64
CA SER A 94 -10.00 -7.93 -8.89
C SER A 94 -10.92 -8.11 -10.10
N GLY A 95 -10.62 -7.43 -11.22
CA GLY A 95 -11.45 -7.50 -12.44
C GLY A 95 -11.51 -8.90 -13.07
N ALA A 96 -10.54 -9.76 -12.78
CA ALA A 96 -10.44 -11.12 -13.31
C ALA A 96 -11.31 -12.16 -12.57
N VAL A 97 -11.80 -11.82 -11.37
CA VAL A 97 -12.48 -12.75 -10.48
C VAL A 97 -13.99 -12.61 -10.63
N THR A 98 -14.66 -13.75 -10.88
CA THR A 98 -16.12 -13.86 -10.91
C THR A 98 -16.61 -14.56 -9.65
N VAL A 99 -17.56 -13.93 -8.97
CA VAL A 99 -18.29 -14.50 -7.82
C VAL A 99 -19.44 -15.34 -8.38
N THR A 100 -19.51 -16.62 -8.02
CA THR A 100 -20.51 -17.57 -8.58
C THR A 100 -21.56 -18.03 -7.59
N SER A 101 -21.37 -17.80 -6.29
CA SER A 101 -22.40 -18.03 -5.26
C SER A 101 -22.13 -17.14 -4.05
N GLY A 102 -23.15 -16.43 -3.55
CA GLY A 102 -23.17 -15.69 -2.28
C GLY A 102 -22.36 -14.40 -2.23
N GLY A 103 -23.00 -13.23 -2.18
CA GLY A 103 -22.34 -12.07 -1.57
C GLY A 103 -22.36 -12.23 -0.04
N LEU A 104 -21.51 -11.50 0.66
CA LEU A 104 -21.64 -11.37 2.11
C LEU A 104 -22.90 -10.53 2.44
N ASP A 105 -24.08 -11.14 2.36
CA ASP A 105 -25.34 -10.52 2.79
C ASP A 105 -25.35 -10.51 4.33
N VAL A 106 -24.78 -9.46 4.93
CA VAL A 106 -24.77 -9.24 6.39
C VAL A 106 -26.14 -8.78 6.92
N LEU A 107 -27.16 -8.73 6.06
CA LEU A 107 -28.55 -8.42 6.46
C LEU A 107 -29.30 -9.68 6.87
N ALA A 108 -28.91 -10.27 8.00
CA ALA A 108 -29.77 -11.21 8.72
C ALA A 108 -29.93 -10.74 10.16
N THR A 109 -31.04 -10.06 10.44
CA THR A 109 -31.58 -9.80 11.78
C THR A 109 -32.10 -11.08 12.47
N GLY A 110 -31.47 -12.24 12.19
CA GLY A 110 -31.82 -13.56 12.73
C GLY A 110 -30.58 -14.32 13.22
N PRO A 111 -30.76 -15.34 14.07
CA PRO A 111 -29.63 -16.09 14.60
C PRO A 111 -29.05 -17.00 13.51
N VAL A 112 -27.78 -16.76 13.16
CA VAL A 112 -26.90 -17.58 12.32
C VAL A 112 -26.98 -17.32 10.81
N GLY A 113 -26.23 -16.34 10.32
CA GLY A 113 -25.86 -16.19 8.91
C GLY A 113 -24.56 -16.94 8.60
N ALA A 114 -24.64 -18.06 7.89
CA ALA A 114 -23.46 -18.69 7.27
C ALA A 114 -23.45 -18.31 5.79
N ALA A 115 -22.50 -17.48 5.37
CA ALA A 115 -22.33 -17.12 3.97
C ALA A 115 -21.23 -18.01 3.38
N GLN A 116 -21.58 -18.84 2.40
CA GLN A 116 -20.58 -19.57 1.60
C GLN A 116 -20.39 -18.82 0.29
N VAL A 117 -19.16 -18.35 0.05
CA VAL A 117 -18.84 -17.63 -1.18
C VAL A 117 -17.91 -18.47 -2.05
N SER A 118 -18.24 -18.56 -3.34
CA SER A 118 -17.39 -19.26 -4.32
C SER A 118 -16.89 -18.29 -5.35
N PHE A 119 -15.59 -18.30 -5.56
CA PHE A 119 -14.89 -17.45 -6.50
C PHE A 119 -14.23 -18.31 -7.57
N SER A 120 -14.20 -17.77 -8.77
CA SER A 120 -13.45 -18.35 -9.89
C SER A 120 -12.63 -17.25 -10.54
N CYS A 121 -11.38 -17.56 -10.88
CA CYS A 121 -10.53 -16.64 -11.63
C CYS A 121 -10.53 -17.05 -13.09
N SER A 122 -10.96 -16.12 -13.96
CA SER A 122 -11.05 -16.36 -15.41
C SER A 122 -9.76 -16.00 -16.16
N ARG A 123 -8.78 -15.37 -15.48
CA ARG A 123 -7.51 -14.91 -16.08
C ARG A 123 -6.30 -15.59 -15.44
N ARG A 124 -5.10 -15.22 -15.92
CA ARG A 124 -3.81 -15.70 -15.40
C ARG A 124 -3.51 -15.23 -13.98
N GLN A 125 -4.12 -14.12 -13.54
CA GLN A 125 -3.92 -13.53 -12.22
C GLN A 125 -5.22 -12.96 -11.70
N GLY A 126 -5.32 -12.88 -10.38
CA GLY A 126 -6.45 -12.26 -9.71
C GLY A 126 -6.20 -12.17 -8.20
N ALA A 127 -6.96 -11.29 -7.56
CA ALA A 127 -6.91 -11.10 -6.12
C ALA A 127 -8.31 -10.94 -5.54
N ILE A 128 -8.48 -11.38 -4.28
CA ILE A 128 -9.67 -11.17 -3.47
C ILE A 128 -9.24 -10.79 -2.06
N LEU A 129 -9.79 -9.69 -1.55
CA LEU A 129 -9.83 -9.39 -0.12
C LEU A 129 -11.27 -9.51 0.36
N SER A 130 -11.55 -10.51 1.20
CA SER A 130 -12.85 -10.70 1.82
C SER A 130 -12.87 -10.10 3.23
N LEU A 131 -13.86 -9.25 3.48
CA LEU A 131 -14.06 -8.57 4.76
C LEU A 131 -15.42 -9.00 5.36
N PRO A 132 -15.42 -9.94 6.30
CA PRO A 132 -16.66 -10.46 6.90
C PRO A 132 -17.31 -9.47 7.87
N VAL A 133 -16.55 -8.49 8.35
CA VAL A 133 -16.98 -7.46 9.29
C VAL A 133 -16.46 -6.11 8.84
N GLN A 134 -17.10 -5.05 9.33
CA GLN A 134 -16.73 -3.67 9.03
C GLN A 134 -15.29 -3.39 9.46
N ALA A 135 -14.57 -2.64 8.63
CA ALA A 135 -13.24 -2.14 8.94
C ALA A 135 -13.29 -0.62 9.25
N GLN A 136 -12.47 -0.15 10.18
CA GLN A 136 -12.31 1.26 10.46
C GLN A 136 -11.41 1.91 9.41
N ARG A 137 -11.78 3.11 8.98
CA ARG A 137 -10.94 3.97 8.15
C ARG A 137 -10.54 5.17 8.99
N GLN A 138 -9.26 5.52 8.95
CA GLN A 138 -8.83 6.86 9.32
C GLN A 138 -7.94 7.44 8.23
N ASP A 139 -8.10 8.74 7.99
CA ASP A 139 -7.30 9.51 7.04
C ASP A 139 -6.98 10.88 7.61
N THR A 140 -5.79 11.40 7.30
CA THR A 140 -5.51 12.81 7.56
C THR A 140 -6.08 13.71 6.46
N VAL A 141 -6.76 14.77 6.87
CA VAL A 141 -7.10 15.90 5.96
C VAL A 141 -5.90 16.84 5.74
N ALA A 142 -4.88 16.79 6.60
CA ALA A 142 -3.68 17.64 6.54
C ALA A 142 -2.62 17.11 5.55
N ARG A 143 -3.06 16.56 4.40
CA ARG A 143 -2.19 15.89 3.41
C ARG A 143 -1.01 16.75 2.95
N GLY A 144 -1.20 18.06 2.79
CA GLY A 144 -0.13 18.98 2.39
C GLY A 144 0.97 19.13 3.44
N GLU A 145 0.62 19.08 4.73
CA GLU A 145 1.59 19.16 5.84
C GLU A 145 2.42 17.88 5.93
N PHE A 146 1.77 16.71 5.85
CA PHE A 146 2.44 15.41 5.80
C PHE A 146 3.38 15.30 4.61
N GLY A 147 2.93 15.75 3.42
CA GLY A 147 3.75 15.71 2.21
C GLY A 147 5.02 16.57 2.32
N ARG A 148 4.90 17.81 2.83
CA ARG A 148 6.08 18.65 3.10
C ARG A 148 6.98 18.04 4.18
N TRP A 149 6.39 17.38 5.17
CA TRP A 149 7.13 16.80 6.28
C TRP A 149 8.05 15.66 5.85
N ILE A 150 7.54 14.70 5.07
CA ILE A 150 8.36 13.61 4.55
C ILE A 150 9.46 14.15 3.64
N VAL A 151 9.16 15.09 2.74
CA VAL A 151 10.19 15.66 1.85
C VAL A 151 11.30 16.35 2.64
N LYS A 152 10.96 17.11 3.70
CA LYS A 152 11.95 17.78 4.55
C LYS A 152 12.87 16.78 5.27
N HIS A 153 12.37 15.63 5.70
CA HIS A 153 13.10 14.72 6.59
C HIS A 153 13.55 13.41 5.95
N ILE A 154 13.20 13.13 4.69
CA ILE A 154 13.48 11.85 4.04
C ILE A 154 14.97 11.48 4.08
N ASN A 155 15.87 12.47 3.97
CA ASN A 155 17.31 12.24 4.05
C ASN A 155 17.72 11.69 5.42
N LEU A 156 17.21 12.27 6.51
CA LEU A 156 17.47 11.82 7.88
C LEU A 156 16.83 10.46 8.14
N TRP A 157 15.61 10.25 7.65
CA TRP A 157 14.91 8.98 7.81
C TRP A 157 15.59 7.85 7.04
N PHE A 158 16.10 8.14 5.83
CA PHE A 158 16.87 7.18 5.05
C PHE A 158 18.21 6.85 5.73
N ALA A 159 18.96 7.85 6.21
CA ALA A 159 20.18 7.61 6.99
C ALA A 159 19.91 6.73 8.22
N PHE A 160 18.85 7.03 8.97
CA PHE A 160 18.41 6.21 10.11
C PHE A 160 18.11 4.76 9.72
N THR A 161 17.49 4.51 8.56
CA THR A 161 17.27 3.12 8.10
C THR A 161 18.57 2.39 7.75
N GLN A 162 19.61 3.11 7.32
CA GLN A 162 20.94 2.55 7.09
C GLN A 162 21.66 2.23 8.41
N GLU A 163 21.56 3.10 9.40
CA GLU A 163 22.11 2.91 10.74
C GLU A 163 21.51 1.67 11.43
N LEU A 164 20.21 1.45 11.25
CA LEU A 164 19.50 0.26 11.73
C LEU A 164 19.84 -1.02 10.93
N GLY A 165 20.59 -0.92 9.83
CA GLY A 165 20.97 -2.07 9.01
C GLY A 165 19.80 -2.76 8.32
N LEU A 166 18.73 -2.03 7.99
CA LEU A 166 17.48 -2.63 7.48
C LEU A 166 17.58 -3.11 6.03
N GLY A 167 18.63 -2.72 5.30
CA GLY A 167 18.84 -3.09 3.90
C GLY A 167 17.87 -2.42 2.93
N LEU A 168 17.39 -1.22 3.27
CA LEU A 168 16.64 -0.38 2.32
C LEU A 168 17.63 0.30 1.39
N ASN A 169 17.35 0.26 0.09
CA ASN A 169 18.29 0.77 -0.92
C ASN A 169 17.83 2.09 -1.50
N ARG A 170 16.58 2.48 -1.23
CA ARG A 170 15.90 3.57 -1.89
C ARG A 170 15.09 4.38 -0.89
N MET A 171 15.07 5.70 -1.06
CA MET A 171 14.20 6.59 -0.28
C MET A 171 12.71 6.28 -0.52
N GLU A 172 12.38 5.79 -1.72
CA GLU A 172 11.02 5.39 -2.07
C GLU A 172 10.51 4.21 -1.24
N ASP A 173 11.40 3.45 -0.59
CA ASP A 173 11.02 2.34 0.28
C ASP A 173 10.36 2.84 1.57
N ILE A 174 10.63 4.10 1.96
CA ILE A 174 10.12 4.74 3.17
C ILE A 174 8.76 5.37 2.91
N ILE A 175 7.82 5.06 3.79
CA ILE A 175 6.43 5.48 3.72
C ILE A 175 6.09 6.29 4.95
N LEU A 176 5.53 7.48 4.76
CA LEU A 176 4.79 8.21 5.80
C LEU A 176 3.30 7.91 5.66
N VAL A 177 2.71 7.26 6.65
CA VAL A 177 1.30 6.87 6.67
C VAL A 177 0.41 8.09 6.85
N THR A 178 -0.49 8.30 5.89
CA THR A 178 -1.52 9.35 5.92
C THR A 178 -2.90 8.80 6.22
N GLY A 179 -3.09 7.48 6.16
CA GLY A 179 -4.35 6.83 6.44
C GLY A 179 -4.27 5.31 6.32
N PHE A 180 -5.27 4.63 6.84
CA PHE A 180 -5.34 3.16 6.80
C PHE A 180 -6.80 2.64 6.82
N HIS A 181 -6.97 1.37 6.48
CA HIS A 181 -8.15 0.59 6.84
C HIS A 181 -7.73 -0.52 7.82
N ARG A 182 -8.35 -0.58 9.00
CA ARG A 182 -8.10 -1.61 10.02
C ARG A 182 -9.31 -2.51 10.18
N ALA A 183 -9.09 -3.81 10.04
CA ALA A 183 -10.10 -4.85 10.18
C ALA A 183 -9.87 -5.67 11.46
N ARG A 184 -10.89 -6.44 11.83
CA ARG A 184 -10.81 -7.45 12.91
C ARG A 184 -10.61 -8.87 12.37
N SER A 185 -11.04 -9.11 11.14
CA SER A 185 -10.89 -10.36 10.42
C SER A 185 -10.92 -10.09 8.92
N TRP A 186 -10.23 -10.91 8.14
CA TRP A 186 -10.06 -10.76 6.71
C TRP A 186 -9.63 -12.11 6.09
N ALA A 187 -9.80 -12.26 4.78
CA ALA A 187 -9.18 -13.33 4.01
C ALA A 187 -8.61 -12.76 2.70
N ASN A 188 -7.33 -13.02 2.47
CA ASN A 188 -6.61 -12.60 1.27
C ASN A 188 -6.38 -13.81 0.37
N ILE A 189 -6.70 -13.67 -0.92
CA ILE A 189 -6.49 -14.71 -1.92
C ILE A 189 -5.78 -14.10 -3.11
N ALA A 190 -4.77 -14.82 -3.60
CA ALA A 190 -4.08 -14.51 -4.83
C ALA A 190 -4.11 -15.72 -5.77
N PHE A 191 -4.48 -15.47 -7.02
CA PHE A 191 -4.46 -16.41 -8.14
C PHE A 191 -3.26 -16.07 -9.02
N SER A 192 -2.46 -17.08 -9.37
CA SER A 192 -1.22 -16.92 -10.14
C SER A 192 -1.23 -17.75 -11.41
N GLU A 193 -0.26 -17.48 -12.28
CA GLU A 193 -0.16 -18.06 -13.61
C GLU A 193 -0.21 -19.61 -13.59
N GLY A 194 -1.12 -20.20 -14.38
CA GLY A 194 -1.48 -21.61 -14.30
C GLY A 194 -2.84 -21.86 -13.62
N SER A 195 -3.41 -20.87 -12.95
CA SER A 195 -4.75 -20.93 -12.34
C SER A 195 -5.91 -20.73 -13.32
N GLY A 196 -5.72 -20.96 -14.63
CA GLY A 196 -6.77 -20.78 -15.63
C GLY A 196 -7.93 -21.75 -15.35
N GLY A 197 -9.08 -21.22 -14.92
CA GLY A 197 -10.21 -22.05 -14.49
C GLY A 197 -10.15 -22.50 -13.02
N ALA A 198 -9.20 -21.98 -12.23
CA ALA A 198 -9.14 -22.27 -10.80
C ALA A 198 -10.38 -21.75 -10.07
N ARG A 199 -10.99 -22.63 -9.28
CA ARG A 199 -12.13 -22.35 -8.44
C ARG A 199 -11.72 -22.49 -6.97
N VAL A 200 -12.10 -21.51 -6.17
CA VAL A 200 -11.87 -21.51 -4.73
C VAL A 200 -13.18 -21.20 -4.04
N SER A 201 -13.56 -22.06 -3.11
CA SER A 201 -14.73 -21.84 -2.28
C SER A 201 -14.28 -21.69 -0.83
N PHE A 202 -14.63 -20.56 -0.24
CA PHE A 202 -14.49 -20.34 1.19
C PHE A 202 -15.78 -19.76 1.75
N GLY A 203 -16.21 -20.30 2.88
CA GLY A 203 -17.32 -19.79 3.64
C GLY A 203 -16.83 -19.02 4.85
N VAL A 204 -17.60 -18.03 5.25
CA VAL A 204 -17.42 -17.35 6.52
C VAL A 204 -18.73 -17.40 7.27
N ARG A 205 -18.64 -17.82 8.53
CA ARG A 205 -19.75 -17.75 9.46
C ARG A 205 -19.50 -16.58 10.39
N VAL A 206 -20.41 -15.62 10.36
CA VAL A 206 -20.41 -14.48 11.27
C VAL A 206 -21.59 -14.63 12.22
N SER A 207 -21.33 -14.62 13.51
CA SER A 207 -22.37 -14.72 14.54
C SER A 207 -22.16 -13.74 15.69
N GLY A 208 -23.21 -13.54 16.48
CA GLY A 208 -23.25 -12.55 17.56
C GLY A 208 -23.59 -11.13 17.09
N THR A 209 -23.86 -10.24 18.03
CA THR A 209 -24.18 -8.83 17.74
C THR A 209 -22.96 -8.15 17.10
N SER A 210 -23.15 -7.44 15.98
CA SER A 210 -22.05 -6.75 15.26
C SER A 210 -20.87 -7.64 14.84
N GLY A 211 -21.11 -8.94 14.60
CA GLY A 211 -20.10 -9.88 14.14
C GLY A 211 -18.99 -10.15 15.16
N THR A 212 -19.35 -10.30 16.43
CA THR A 212 -18.41 -10.58 17.53
C THR A 212 -17.72 -11.94 17.42
N ASN A 213 -18.23 -12.84 16.59
CA ASN A 213 -17.61 -14.13 16.29
C ASN A 213 -17.48 -14.32 14.77
N VAL A 214 -16.26 -14.61 14.30
CA VAL A 214 -15.97 -14.89 12.89
C VAL A 214 -15.28 -16.24 12.76
N GLU A 215 -15.85 -17.15 11.97
CA GLU A 215 -15.28 -18.47 11.73
C GLU A 215 -15.11 -18.70 10.22
N TRP A 216 -13.87 -18.90 9.79
CA TRP A 216 -13.54 -19.21 8.41
C TRP A 216 -13.65 -20.72 8.15
N LYS A 217 -14.27 -21.08 7.03
CA LYS A 217 -14.31 -22.44 6.49
C LYS A 217 -13.83 -22.38 5.06
N TYR A 218 -12.97 -23.29 4.65
CA TYR A 218 -12.53 -23.32 3.26
C TYR A 218 -12.41 -24.74 2.76
N SER A 219 -12.74 -24.91 1.49
CA SER A 219 -12.49 -26.12 0.74
C SER A 219 -11.59 -25.75 -0.41
N ARG A 220 -10.39 -26.30 -0.44
CA ARG A 220 -9.50 -26.20 -1.59
C ARG A 220 -9.83 -27.37 -2.50
N GLU A 221 -10.40 -27.09 -3.66
CA GLU A 221 -10.20 -28.01 -4.79
C GLU A 221 -8.72 -27.89 -5.14
N ASP A 222 -7.98 -29.00 -5.17
CA ASP A 222 -6.51 -29.03 -5.35
C ASP A 222 -6.11 -28.46 -6.71
N ILE A 223 -5.98 -27.14 -6.77
CA ILE A 223 -5.61 -26.43 -7.98
C ILE A 223 -4.32 -25.67 -7.70
N GLN A 224 -3.29 -25.98 -8.50
CA GLN A 224 -2.02 -25.27 -8.46
C GLN A 224 -2.23 -23.78 -8.73
N GLY A 225 -1.47 -22.93 -8.03
CA GLY A 225 -1.43 -21.48 -8.30
C GLY A 225 -2.41 -20.62 -7.49
N VAL A 226 -3.07 -21.14 -6.46
CA VAL A 226 -3.86 -20.36 -5.50
C VAL A 226 -3.15 -20.29 -4.15
N VAL A 227 -2.98 -19.08 -3.61
CA VAL A 227 -2.50 -18.84 -2.24
C VAL A 227 -3.59 -18.16 -1.43
N LEU A 228 -3.81 -18.64 -0.20
CA LEU A 228 -4.78 -18.12 0.77
C LEU A 228 -4.04 -17.70 2.03
N ASN A 229 -4.33 -16.50 2.53
CA ASN A 229 -3.92 -16.02 3.85
C ASN A 229 -5.17 -15.62 4.65
N LEU A 230 -5.30 -16.12 5.86
CA LEU A 230 -6.48 -15.92 6.72
C LEU A 230 -6.10 -15.08 7.92
N GLY A 231 -6.91 -14.07 8.20
CA GLY A 231 -6.80 -13.27 9.39
C GLY A 231 -7.37 -13.96 10.64
N PRO A 232 -7.40 -13.23 11.77
CA PRO A 232 -7.93 -13.73 13.04
C PRO A 232 -9.37 -14.27 12.92
N SER A 233 -9.65 -15.33 13.66
CA SER A 233 -10.98 -15.97 13.76
C SER A 233 -11.31 -16.30 15.21
N GLY A 234 -12.59 -16.34 15.56
CA GLY A 234 -13.10 -16.55 16.91
C GLY A 234 -13.76 -15.30 17.48
N GLN A 235 -13.78 -15.21 18.80
CA GLN A 235 -14.42 -14.13 19.55
C GLN A 235 -13.41 -13.07 20.00
N ASN A 236 -13.89 -11.85 20.27
CA ASN A 236 -13.08 -10.74 20.81
C ASN A 236 -11.84 -10.41 19.96
N LEU A 237 -12.02 -10.40 18.64
CA LEU A 237 -10.94 -10.15 17.70
C LEU A 237 -10.40 -8.72 17.82
N PRO A 238 -9.07 -8.53 17.81
CA PRO A 238 -8.46 -7.20 17.89
C PRO A 238 -8.71 -6.41 16.60
N GLU A 239 -8.84 -5.10 16.71
CA GLU A 239 -9.01 -4.18 15.57
C GLU A 239 -7.67 -3.52 15.18
N ASP A 240 -6.70 -4.37 14.87
CA ASP A 240 -5.31 -4.00 14.62
C ASP A 240 -4.79 -4.47 13.24
N GLN A 241 -5.61 -5.21 12.49
CA GLN A 241 -5.21 -5.80 11.21
C GLN A 241 -5.34 -4.78 10.08
N CYS A 242 -4.22 -4.21 9.61
CA CYS A 242 -4.25 -3.19 8.58
C CYS A 242 -4.35 -3.80 7.17
N ILE A 243 -5.50 -3.69 6.52
CA ILE A 243 -5.76 -4.29 5.20
C ILE A 243 -5.36 -3.37 4.04
N PHE A 244 -5.38 -2.06 4.26
CA PHE A 244 -4.93 -1.06 3.29
C PHE A 244 -4.20 0.08 3.99
N VAL A 245 -3.10 0.54 3.41
CA VAL A 245 -2.35 1.71 3.88
C VAL A 245 -2.26 2.77 2.78
N ARG A 246 -2.47 4.02 3.17
CA ARG A 246 -2.30 5.20 2.32
C ARG A 246 -1.18 6.04 2.90
N GLY A 247 -0.31 6.54 2.04
CA GLY A 247 0.84 7.30 2.49
C GLY A 247 1.57 7.99 1.37
N PHE A 248 2.62 8.71 1.77
CA PHE A 248 3.57 9.33 0.85
C PHE A 248 4.87 8.54 0.83
N ARG A 249 5.48 8.53 -0.35
CA ARG A 249 6.86 8.13 -0.59
C ARG A 249 7.57 9.28 -1.29
N VAL A 250 8.89 9.34 -1.19
CA VAL A 250 9.67 10.39 -1.85
C VAL A 250 10.64 9.75 -2.81
N THR A 251 10.66 10.26 -4.04
CA THR A 251 11.64 9.86 -5.05
C THR A 251 12.51 11.00 -5.52
N ARG A 252 13.78 10.68 -5.78
CA ARG A 252 14.74 11.58 -6.42
C ARG A 252 14.68 11.41 -7.93
N PHE A 253 14.13 12.42 -8.60
CA PHE A 253 14.31 12.54 -10.05
C PHE A 253 15.66 13.21 -10.32
N ILE A 254 16.64 12.45 -10.78
CA ILE A 254 17.85 13.03 -11.37
C ILE A 254 17.46 13.54 -12.76
N ARG A 255 17.25 14.86 -12.90
CA ARG A 255 17.14 15.49 -14.21
C ARG A 255 18.50 15.41 -14.90
N ILE A 256 18.70 14.39 -15.74
CA ILE A 256 19.67 14.49 -16.84
C ILE A 256 18.97 15.33 -17.90
N LEU A 257 19.10 16.66 -17.81
CA LEU A 257 18.71 17.51 -18.94
C LEU A 257 19.65 17.15 -20.10
N PRO A 258 19.16 16.68 -21.27
CA PRO A 258 20.00 16.58 -22.44
C PRO A 258 20.54 17.98 -22.72
N ARG A 259 21.87 18.11 -22.80
CA ARG A 259 22.49 19.32 -23.34
C ARG A 259 22.02 19.45 -24.79
N LEU A 260 21.00 20.28 -25.02
CA LEU A 260 20.64 20.76 -26.35
C LEU A 260 21.84 21.57 -26.88
N ARG A 261 22.78 20.89 -27.53
CA ARG A 261 23.74 21.53 -28.44
C ARG A 261 22.94 21.95 -29.66
N GLY A 262 22.67 23.24 -29.79
CA GLY A 262 22.12 23.82 -31.01
C GLY A 262 23.06 23.51 -32.18
N ALA A 263 22.57 22.76 -33.16
CA ALA A 263 23.24 22.52 -34.42
C ALA A 263 22.97 23.71 -35.36
N ALA A 264 23.92 24.64 -35.45
CA ALA A 264 24.11 25.47 -36.62
C ALA A 264 25.47 25.10 -37.21
N GLY A 265 25.49 24.38 -38.34
CA GLY A 265 26.68 24.19 -39.17
C GLY A 265 26.95 25.40 -40.07
N PRO A 266 28.12 25.49 -40.74
CA PRO A 266 28.72 24.37 -41.49
C PRO A 266 30.18 24.02 -41.11
N ALA A 267 30.57 22.77 -41.44
CA ALA A 267 31.81 22.02 -41.11
C ALA A 267 33.11 22.53 -41.81
N PRO A 268 34.37 22.07 -41.54
CA PRO A 268 34.80 20.66 -41.32
C PRO A 268 35.95 20.34 -40.27
N LEU A 269 36.13 19.01 -40.09
CA LEU A 269 36.98 18.09 -39.26
C LEU A 269 38.51 18.40 -39.11
N PRO A 270 39.37 17.67 -38.31
CA PRO A 270 39.23 16.31 -37.74
C PRO A 270 39.83 16.03 -36.31
N ASP A 271 39.76 14.75 -35.93
CA ASP A 271 40.55 13.99 -34.94
C ASP A 271 40.12 13.90 -33.47
N GLY A 272 39.88 12.64 -33.04
CA GLY A 272 40.32 12.16 -31.74
C GLY A 272 39.26 11.56 -30.83
N HIS A 273 39.22 10.22 -30.80
CA HIS A 273 38.71 9.33 -29.75
C HIS A 273 37.19 9.13 -29.61
N GLU A 274 36.77 7.90 -29.97
CA GLU A 274 35.64 7.22 -29.31
C GLU A 274 36.00 6.93 -27.84
N PRO A 275 35.01 6.98 -26.93
CA PRO A 275 34.52 5.71 -26.42
C PRO A 275 32.98 5.66 -26.29
N GLU A 276 32.41 4.55 -26.78
CA GLU A 276 31.21 3.91 -26.23
C GLU A 276 31.46 3.53 -24.75
N PRO A 277 30.46 3.63 -23.85
CA PRO A 277 29.50 2.53 -23.77
C PRO A 277 28.03 2.94 -23.54
N ASP A 278 27.15 2.38 -24.37
CA ASP A 278 26.01 1.53 -23.97
C ASP A 278 25.30 1.92 -22.65
N ALA A 279 24.48 2.97 -22.71
CA ALA A 279 23.31 3.05 -21.84
C ALA A 279 22.10 2.53 -22.62
N GLN A 280 21.90 1.21 -22.59
CA GLN A 280 20.67 0.62 -23.10
C GLN A 280 19.47 1.24 -22.36
N LEU A 281 18.61 1.91 -23.13
CA LEU A 281 17.30 2.34 -22.67
C LEU A 281 16.52 1.08 -22.27
N VAL A 282 16.41 0.80 -20.98
CA VAL A 282 15.35 -0.09 -20.49
C VAL A 282 14.05 0.70 -20.63
N SER A 283 13.41 0.56 -21.79
CA SER A 283 12.04 0.99 -21.99
C SER A 283 11.18 0.25 -20.96
N VAL A 284 10.60 0.98 -20.02
CA VAL A 284 9.47 0.49 -19.22
C VAL A 284 8.41 0.04 -20.23
N PRO A 285 7.95 -1.22 -20.22
CA PRO A 285 6.92 -1.65 -21.13
C PRO A 285 5.68 -0.77 -20.91
N ALA A 286 5.32 0.01 -21.93
CA ALA A 286 4.04 0.69 -21.98
C ALA A 286 2.96 -0.41 -22.05
N GLY A 287 2.43 -0.82 -20.90
CA GLY A 287 1.49 -1.95 -20.86
C GLY A 287 0.81 -2.26 -19.53
N THR A 288 1.14 -1.58 -18.43
CA THR A 288 0.46 -1.84 -17.14
C THR A 288 -0.36 -0.63 -16.72
N ASN A 289 -1.69 -0.78 -16.64
CA ASN A 289 -2.62 0.18 -16.00
C ASN A 289 -2.38 0.34 -14.46
N TYR A 290 -1.24 -0.13 -13.97
CA TYR A 290 -0.87 -0.09 -12.57
C TYR A 290 -0.33 1.30 -12.21
N GLN A 291 -1.04 1.99 -11.32
CA GLN A 291 -0.54 3.17 -10.63
C GLN A 291 -0.12 2.79 -9.22
N ASP A 292 1.08 3.21 -8.77
CA ASP A 292 1.51 2.98 -7.37
C ASP A 292 0.43 3.58 -6.45
N PRO A 293 -0.24 2.75 -5.62
CA PRO A 293 -1.28 3.25 -4.73
C PRO A 293 -0.75 4.15 -3.61
N LEU A 294 0.57 4.24 -3.43
CA LEU A 294 1.22 5.20 -2.56
C LEU A 294 1.63 6.42 -3.38
N ARG A 295 1.24 7.60 -2.90
CA ARG A 295 1.48 8.83 -3.67
C ARG A 295 2.96 9.19 -3.58
N THR A 296 3.63 9.08 -4.71
CA THR A 296 5.05 9.45 -4.85
C THR A 296 5.17 10.97 -4.99
N LEU A 297 5.99 11.59 -4.15
CA LEU A 297 6.35 13.00 -4.20
C LEU A 297 7.75 13.14 -4.79
N LEU A 298 7.94 14.10 -5.69
CA LEU A 298 9.26 14.45 -6.23
C LEU A 298 9.91 15.50 -5.32
N GLU A 299 11.15 15.26 -4.89
CA GLU A 299 11.89 16.23 -4.04
C GLU A 299 11.97 17.63 -4.67
N TYR A 300 12.16 17.72 -6.00
CA TYR A 300 12.32 19.01 -6.71
C TYR A 300 11.06 19.89 -6.73
N ILE A 301 9.85 19.32 -6.65
CA ILE A 301 8.60 20.09 -6.67
C ILE A 301 8.39 20.85 -5.34
N ALA A 302 8.97 20.34 -4.24
CA ALA A 302 8.78 20.91 -2.92
C ALA A 302 9.65 22.15 -2.65
N GLU A 303 10.79 22.28 -3.35
CA GLU A 303 11.70 23.42 -3.17
C GLU A 303 11.27 24.69 -3.92
N VAL A 304 10.43 24.55 -4.95
CA VAL A 304 10.10 25.67 -5.87
C VAL A 304 8.59 25.95 -5.99
N GLY A 305 7.73 25.03 -5.55
CA GLY A 305 6.28 25.10 -5.82
C GLY A 305 5.46 25.82 -4.75
N THR A 306 4.73 26.86 -5.15
CA THR A 306 3.61 27.38 -4.33
C THR A 306 2.45 26.35 -4.27
N PRO A 307 1.50 26.45 -3.31
CA PRO A 307 0.51 25.39 -3.06
C PRO A 307 -0.32 24.91 -4.26
N TRP A 308 -0.45 25.71 -5.32
CA TRP A 308 -1.18 25.35 -6.54
C TRP A 308 -0.33 24.54 -7.54
N GLU A 309 0.99 24.67 -7.56
CA GLU A 309 1.88 23.95 -8.49
C GLU A 309 2.05 22.48 -8.11
N ILE A 310 2.01 22.18 -6.80
CA ILE A 310 1.97 20.81 -6.27
C ILE A 310 0.69 20.08 -6.71
N PHE A 311 -0.42 20.82 -6.86
CA PHE A 311 -1.69 20.26 -7.33
C PHE A 311 -1.64 20.00 -8.85
N CYS A 312 -1.09 20.91 -9.65
CA CYS A 312 -0.97 20.75 -11.11
C CYS A 312 0.01 19.64 -11.53
N ALA A 313 1.13 19.45 -10.84
CA ALA A 313 2.07 18.37 -11.15
C ALA A 313 1.50 16.96 -10.87
N THR A 314 0.37 16.87 -10.18
CA THR A 314 -0.38 15.62 -9.99
C THR A 314 -1.24 15.25 -11.22
N VAL A 315 -1.48 16.20 -12.14
CA VAL A 315 -2.37 16.03 -13.31
C VAL A 315 -1.59 15.80 -14.61
N VAL A 316 -0.31 16.15 -14.68
CA VAL A 316 0.49 16.02 -15.93
C VAL A 316 0.92 14.57 -16.22
N GLY A 317 0.61 13.61 -15.34
CA GLY A 317 0.67 12.18 -15.63
C GLY A 317 -0.63 11.58 -16.17
N MET A 318 -1.57 12.41 -16.66
CA MET A 318 -2.87 11.99 -17.21
C MET A 318 -3.05 12.39 -18.68
N ASN A 319 -2.04 12.17 -19.52
CA ASN A 319 -2.22 12.02 -20.97
C ASN A 319 -1.27 10.94 -21.50
#